data_AF-A0A953DET9-F1
#
_entry.id   AF-A0A953DET9-F1
#
_cell.length_a   1.000
_cell.length_b   1.000
_cell.length_c   1.000
_cell.angle_alpha   90.00
_cell.angle_beta   90.00
_cell.angle_gamma   90.00
#
_symmetry.space_group_name_H-M   'P 1'
#
loop_
_entity.id
_entity.type
_entity.pdbx_description
1 polymer ?
#
loop_
_entity_poly.entity_id
_entity_poly.type
_entity_poly.pdbx_seq_one_letter_code
_entity_poly.pdbx_strand_id
1 'polypeptide(L)'
;MNFDFWADATAATHFLIILAVVVGLLVCFRYKRFRPLEAGILLAIVVLWSYYGNCPLTILEEKLRTLAGHPTGITNVGFLPFYANKFLGVALSSRLVQRSTFFSGGAIFTASIEWLRPYLHFHVFGLRRTLRHLLGMKVKMKRRYA
;
A
#
# COMPACT_ATOMS: atom_id res chain seq x y z
N MET A 1 21.60 25.91 -6.67
CA MET A 1 20.91 24.64 -7.02
C MET A 1 19.51 24.99 -7.50
N ASN A 2 19.01 24.37 -8.57
CA ASN A 2 17.67 24.63 -9.06
C ASN A 2 16.66 23.81 -8.25
N PHE A 3 16.24 24.34 -7.10
CA PHE A 3 15.32 23.64 -6.19
C PHE A 3 13.91 23.49 -6.79
N ASP A 4 13.49 24.39 -7.68
CA ASP A 4 12.22 24.28 -8.40
C ASP A 4 12.18 23.04 -9.29
N PHE A 5 13.24 22.81 -10.07
CA PHE A 5 13.34 21.60 -10.90
C PHE A 5 13.22 20.32 -10.07
N TRP A 6 13.90 20.25 -8.91
CA TRP A 6 13.81 19.10 -8.03
C TRP A 6 12.43 18.95 -7.39
N ALA A 7 11.76 20.05 -7.05
CA ALA A 7 10.40 20.02 -6.54
C ALA A 7 9.43 19.47 -7.60
N ASP A 8 9.52 19.95 -8.84
CA ASP A 8 8.72 19.48 -9.98
C ASP A 8 9.00 18.01 -10.29
N ALA A 9 10.27 17.59 -10.30
CA ALA A 9 10.65 16.19 -10.49
C ALA A 9 10.10 15.29 -9.38
N THR A 10 10.10 15.76 -8.13
CA THR A 10 9.53 15.03 -6.99
C THR A 10 8.03 14.87 -7.13
N ALA A 11 7.32 15.94 -7.50
CA ALA A 11 5.88 15.92 -7.74
C ALA A 11 5.52 14.96 -8.89
N ALA A 12 6.24 15.03 -10.01
CA ALA A 12 6.05 14.13 -11.15
C ALA A 12 6.30 12.66 -10.78
N THR A 13 7.38 12.39 -10.04
CA THR A 13 7.70 11.03 -9.56
C THR A 13 6.60 10.50 -8.66
N HIS A 14 6.09 11.33 -7.75
CA HIS A 14 4.99 10.94 -6.86
C HIS A 14 3.72 10.62 -7.65
N PHE A 15 3.37 11.44 -8.65
CA PHE A 15 2.24 11.18 -9.55
C PHE A 15 2.40 9.85 -10.32
N LEU A 16 3.59 9.60 -10.87
CA LEU A 16 3.89 8.35 -11.59
C LEU A 16 3.77 7.12 -10.70
N ILE A 17 4.20 7.20 -9.43
CA ILE A 17 4.04 6.10 -8.47
C ILE A 17 2.56 5.82 -8.21
N ILE A 18 1.74 6.86 -8.01
CA ILE A 18 0.29 6.70 -7.84
C ILE A 18 -0.32 6.03 -9.06
N LEU A 19 0.04 6.48 -10.27
CA LEU A 19 -0.42 5.86 -11.52
C LEU A 19 0.00 4.40 -11.62
N ALA A 20 1.25 4.08 -11.28
CA ALA A 20 1.77 2.72 -11.29
C ALA A 20 1.01 1.80 -10.32
N VAL A 21 0.65 2.29 -9.13
CA VAL A 21 -0.19 1.54 -8.17
C VAL A 21 -1.58 1.30 -8.75
N VAL A 22 -2.23 2.31 -9.33
CA VAL A 22 -3.56 2.15 -9.96
C VAL A 22 -3.52 1.14 -11.11
N VAL A 23 -2.51 1.20 -11.97
CA VAL A 23 -2.32 0.23 -13.06
C VAL A 23 -2.03 -1.16 -12.50
N GLY A 24 -1.18 -1.26 -11.47
CA GLY A 24 -0.87 -2.50 -10.76
C GLY A 24 -2.13 -3.17 -10.19
N LEU A 25 -3.03 -2.39 -9.59
CA LEU A 25 -4.34 -2.86 -9.13
C LEU A 25 -5.15 -3.48 -10.27
N LEU A 26 -5.27 -2.78 -11.41
CA LEU A 26 -6.00 -3.28 -12.58
C LEU A 26 -5.39 -4.58 -13.13
N VAL A 27 -4.06 -4.65 -13.22
CA VAL A 27 -3.33 -5.86 -13.63
C VAL A 27 -3.60 -7.00 -12.65
N CYS A 28 -3.62 -6.74 -11.34
CA CYS A 28 -3.90 -7.75 -10.32
C CYS A 28 -5.34 -8.27 -10.34
N PHE A 29 -6.31 -7.46 -10.79
CA PHE A 29 -7.66 -7.93 -11.07
C PHE A 29 -7.69 -8.94 -12.23
N ARG A 30 -6.92 -8.68 -13.29
CA ARG A 30 -6.83 -9.56 -14.46
C ARG A 30 -5.97 -10.81 -14.23
N TYR A 31 -4.89 -10.66 -13.47
CA TYR A 31 -3.87 -11.68 -13.22
C TYR A 31 -3.70 -11.90 -11.72
N LYS A 32 -4.55 -12.79 -11.17
CA LYS A 32 -4.64 -13.07 -9.73
C LYS A 32 -3.32 -13.50 -9.07
N ARG A 33 -2.35 -14.00 -9.84
CA ARG A 33 -1.01 -14.39 -9.38
C ARG A 33 -0.26 -13.26 -8.68
N PHE A 34 -0.49 -12.00 -9.05
CA PHE A 34 0.22 -10.84 -8.51
C PHE A 34 -0.43 -10.25 -7.24
N ARG A 35 -1.60 -10.76 -6.82
CA ARG A 35 -2.33 -10.25 -5.64
C ARG A 35 -1.51 -10.23 -4.33
N PRO A 36 -0.67 -11.23 -4.00
CA PRO A 36 0.15 -11.17 -2.80
C PRO A 36 1.17 -10.03 -2.83
N LEU A 37 1.77 -9.77 -4.00
CA LEU A 37 2.73 -8.68 -4.17
C LEU A 37 2.03 -7.33 -3.99
N GLU A 38 0.86 -7.17 -4.62
CA GLU A 38 0.02 -5.97 -4.49
C GLU A 38 -0.39 -5.71 -3.05
N ALA A 39 -0.85 -6.75 -2.33
CA ALA A 39 -1.21 -6.63 -0.92
C ALA A 39 -0.01 -6.18 -0.06
N GLY A 40 1.20 -6.68 -0.36
CA GLY A 40 2.43 -6.24 0.29
C GLY A 40 2.75 -4.78 0.01
N ILE A 41 2.64 -4.34 -1.25
CA ILE A 41 2.86 -2.94 -1.65
C ILE A 41 1.84 -2.00 -0.98
N LEU A 42 0.55 -2.34 -1.01
CA LEU A 42 -0.51 -1.55 -0.36
C LEU A 42 -0.30 -1.46 1.15
N LEU A 43 0.09 -2.56 1.80
CA LEU A 43 0.40 -2.56 3.23
C LEU A 43 1.61 -1.67 3.53
N ALA A 44 2.66 -1.74 2.71
CA ALA A 44 3.84 -0.89 2.86
C ALA A 44 3.49 0.60 2.72
N ILE A 45 2.66 0.94 1.73
CA ILE A 45 2.16 2.32 1.52
C ILE A 45 1.37 2.79 2.75
N VAL A 46 0.47 1.97 3.27
CA VAL A 46 -0.33 2.29 4.48
C VAL A 46 0.56 2.52 5.69
N VAL A 47 1.55 1.66 5.93
CA VAL A 47 2.49 1.80 7.05
C VAL A 47 3.33 3.07 6.92
N LEU A 48 3.90 3.30 5.73
CA LEU A 48 4.72 4.48 5.44
C LEU A 48 3.90 5.77 5.65
N TRP A 49 2.67 5.79 5.15
CA TRP A 49 1.77 6.92 5.31
C TRP A 49 1.34 7.14 6.76
N SER A 50 1.11 6.06 7.52
CA SER A 50 0.77 6.12 8.95
C SER A 50 1.93 6.63 9.81
N TYR A 51 3.17 6.29 9.45
CA TYR A 51 4.36 6.70 10.19
C TYR A 51 4.69 8.19 9.99
N TYR A 52 4.59 8.70 8.76
CA TYR A 52 4.95 10.07 8.42
C TYR A 52 3.76 11.06 8.42
N GLY A 53 2.52 10.57 8.55
CA GLY A 53 1.28 11.37 8.45
C GLY A 53 0.98 11.89 7.04
N ASN A 54 1.94 11.81 6.13
CA ASN A 54 1.88 12.17 4.72
C ASN A 54 2.79 11.24 3.92
N CYS A 55 2.69 11.28 2.59
CA CYS A 55 3.67 10.60 1.75
C CYS A 55 5.03 11.33 1.87
N PRO A 56 6.16 10.62 2.09
CA PRO A 56 7.48 11.24 2.19
C PRO A 56 7.86 12.10 0.98
N LEU A 57 7.42 11.71 -0.22
CA LEU A 57 7.62 12.50 -1.44
C LEU A 57 6.93 13.88 -1.36
N THR A 58 5.76 13.96 -0.70
CA THR A 58 5.05 15.25 -0.49
C THR A 58 5.79 16.15 0.49
N ILE A 59 6.37 15.56 1.54
CA ILE A 59 7.19 16.29 2.52
C ILE A 59 8.46 16.82 1.84
N LEU A 60 9.09 15.99 1.00
CA LEU A 60 10.27 16.38 0.23
C LEU A 60 9.94 17.50 -0.76
N GLU A 61 8.82 17.39 -1.47
CA GLU A 61 8.34 18.43 -2.38
C GLU A 61 8.17 19.77 -1.66
N GLU A 62 7.45 19.81 -0.53
CA GLU A 62 7.25 21.05 0.23
C GLU A 62 8.58 21.62 0.74
N LYS A 63 9.51 20.76 1.17
CA LYS A 63 10.84 21.19 1.59
C LYS A 63 11.61 21.84 0.43
N LEU A 64 11.56 21.25 -0.77
CA LEU A 64 12.21 21.81 -1.95
C LEU A 64 11.56 23.12 -2.40
N ARG A 65 10.23 23.21 -2.36
CA ARG A 65 9.47 24.44 -2.63
C ARG A 65 9.79 25.56 -1.64
N THR A 66 9.92 25.22 -0.37
CA THR A 66 10.33 26.17 0.68
C THR A 66 11.75 26.69 0.41
N LEU A 67 12.69 25.79 0.05
CA LEU A 67 14.06 26.19 -0.32
C LEU A 67 14.12 27.02 -1.60
N ALA A 68 13.16 26.85 -2.51
CA ALA A 68 13.01 27.68 -3.71
C ALA A 68 12.34 29.05 -3.43
N GLY A 69 11.81 29.29 -2.22
CA GLY A 69 11.16 30.55 -1.86
C GLY A 69 9.65 30.60 -2.15
N HIS A 70 9.04 29.48 -2.50
CA HIS A 70 7.62 29.38 -2.87
C HIS A 70 6.90 28.28 -2.08
N PRO A 71 6.74 28.42 -0.75
CA PRO A 71 6.06 27.41 0.07
C PRO A 71 4.61 27.24 -0.38
N THR A 72 4.16 26.00 -0.50
CA THR A 72 2.82 25.68 -1.05
C THR A 72 1.84 25.22 0.02
N GLY A 73 2.34 24.80 1.18
CA GLY A 73 1.53 24.19 2.22
C GLY A 73 0.93 22.85 1.81
N ILE A 74 1.48 22.17 0.79
CA ILE A 74 0.94 20.89 0.27
C ILE A 74 0.85 19.80 1.34
N THR A 75 1.72 19.83 2.35
CA THR A 75 1.70 18.91 3.50
C THR A 75 0.48 19.09 4.41
N ASN A 76 -0.14 20.27 4.43
CA ASN A 76 -1.35 20.53 5.23
C ASN A 76 -2.63 19.98 4.59
N VAL A 77 -2.66 19.94 3.25
CA VAL A 77 -3.84 19.51 2.48
C VAL A 77 -3.69 18.07 1.98
N GLY A 78 -2.46 17.63 1.73
CA GLY A 78 -2.13 16.36 1.09
C GLY A 78 -1.98 16.50 -0.43
N PHE A 79 -1.17 15.62 -1.01
CA PHE A 79 -0.80 15.67 -2.42
C PHE A 79 -2.00 15.60 -3.38
N LEU A 80 -2.87 14.59 -3.21
CA LEU A 80 -4.01 14.37 -4.11
C LEU A 80 -5.02 15.53 -4.06
N PRO A 81 -5.47 16.01 -2.87
CA PRO A 81 -6.33 17.18 -2.78
C PRO A 81 -5.71 18.45 -3.39
N PHE A 82 -4.41 18.70 -3.11
CA PHE A 82 -3.73 19.89 -3.61
C PHE A 82 -3.69 19.92 -5.14
N TYR A 83 -3.27 18.81 -5.76
CA TYR A 83 -3.16 18.73 -7.21
C TYR A 83 -4.51 18.59 -7.92
N ALA A 84 -5.51 17.96 -7.30
CA ALA A 84 -6.89 17.96 -7.80
C ALA A 84 -7.47 19.37 -7.85
N ASN A 85 -7.23 20.18 -6.82
CA ASN A 85 -7.66 21.57 -6.82
C ASN A 85 -6.86 22.40 -7.85
N LYS A 86 -5.54 22.22 -7.91
CA LYS A 86 -4.64 22.98 -8.80
C LYS A 86 -4.93 22.75 -10.29
N PHE A 87 -5.20 21.51 -10.70
CA PHE A 87 -5.37 21.17 -12.12
C PHE A 87 -6.83 21.02 -12.56
N LEU A 88 -7.72 20.59 -11.66
CA LEU A 88 -9.12 20.30 -12.00
C LEU A 88 -10.11 21.27 -11.33
N GLY A 89 -9.64 22.17 -10.46
CA GLY A 89 -10.51 23.08 -9.70
C GLY A 89 -11.41 22.35 -8.70
N VAL A 90 -11.09 21.10 -8.34
CA VAL A 90 -11.92 20.28 -7.44
C VAL A 90 -11.37 20.35 -6.02
N ALA A 91 -12.15 20.94 -5.12
CA ALA A 91 -11.84 20.98 -3.69
C ALA A 91 -12.17 19.64 -3.03
N LEU A 92 -11.18 18.75 -2.92
CA LEU A 92 -11.30 17.50 -2.17
C LEU A 92 -10.86 17.70 -0.72
N SER A 93 -11.64 17.16 0.23
CA SER A 93 -11.20 17.13 1.63
C SER A 93 -10.11 16.08 1.83
N SER A 94 -9.04 16.43 2.53
CA SER A 94 -7.97 15.50 2.94
C SER A 94 -8.51 14.28 3.68
N ARG A 95 -9.50 14.50 4.57
CA ARG A 95 -10.18 13.43 5.31
C ARG A 95 -10.96 12.49 4.39
N LEU A 96 -11.58 13.01 3.34
CA LEU A 96 -12.32 12.20 2.37
C LEU A 96 -11.36 11.30 1.59
N VAL A 97 -10.27 11.88 1.06
CA VAL A 97 -9.23 11.13 0.35
C VAL A 97 -8.65 10.05 1.26
N GLN A 98 -8.23 10.41 2.47
CA GLN A 98 -7.71 9.47 3.46
C GLN A 98 -8.67 8.29 3.72
N ARG A 99 -9.94 8.58 4.06
CA ARG A 99 -10.94 7.54 4.34
C ARG A 99 -11.18 6.64 3.13
N SER A 100 -11.29 7.22 1.94
CA SER A 100 -11.50 6.47 0.71
C SER A 100 -10.31 5.55 0.38
N THR A 101 -9.08 6.04 0.56
CA THR A 101 -7.85 5.27 0.33
C THR A 101 -7.71 4.13 1.34
N PHE A 102 -7.98 4.36 2.63
CA PHE A 102 -7.95 3.28 3.61
C PHE A 102 -9.04 2.24 3.40
N PHE A 103 -10.25 2.68 3.08
CA PHE A 103 -11.36 1.77 2.86
C PHE A 103 -11.10 0.89 1.62
N SER A 104 -10.73 1.50 0.50
CA SER A 104 -10.41 0.78 -0.74
C SER A 104 -9.17 -0.10 -0.58
N GLY A 105 -8.09 0.42 0.00
CA GLY A 105 -6.87 -0.34 0.28
C GLY A 105 -7.11 -1.52 1.22
N GLY A 106 -7.88 -1.31 2.29
CA GLY A 106 -8.28 -2.36 3.23
C GLY A 106 -9.12 -3.44 2.56
N ALA A 107 -10.12 -3.06 1.76
CA ALA A 107 -10.95 -4.01 1.02
C ALA A 107 -10.14 -4.87 0.04
N ILE A 108 -9.21 -4.24 -0.69
CA ILE A 108 -8.31 -4.95 -1.63
C ILE A 108 -7.34 -5.86 -0.88
N PHE A 109 -6.82 -5.42 0.26
CA PHE A 109 -5.95 -6.21 1.12
C PHE A 109 -6.68 -7.45 1.66
N THR A 110 -7.88 -7.30 2.20
CA THR A 110 -8.71 -8.41 2.66
C THR A 110 -9.02 -9.40 1.53
N ALA A 111 -9.39 -8.90 0.35
CA ALA A 111 -9.62 -9.72 -0.84
C ALA A 111 -8.37 -10.48 -1.30
N SER A 112 -7.18 -9.94 -1.02
CA SER A 112 -5.90 -10.57 -1.32
C SER A 112 -5.52 -11.65 -0.30
N ILE A 113 -5.81 -11.46 0.99
CA ILE A 113 -5.64 -12.48 2.04
C ILE A 113 -6.55 -13.68 1.77
N GLU A 114 -7.81 -13.44 1.41
CA GLU A 114 -8.75 -14.53 1.10
C GLU A 114 -8.24 -15.39 -0.06
N TRP A 115 -7.59 -14.78 -1.04
CA TRP A 115 -6.97 -15.51 -2.15
C TRP A 115 -5.75 -16.34 -1.72
N LEU A 116 -5.01 -15.91 -0.70
CA LEU A 116 -3.86 -16.64 -0.13
C LEU A 116 -4.26 -17.81 0.78
N ARG A 117 -5.51 -17.88 1.24
CA ARG A 117 -5.99 -18.94 2.17
C ARG A 117 -5.62 -20.37 1.76
N PRO A 118 -5.79 -20.82 0.50
CA PRO A 118 -5.48 -22.19 0.10
C PRO A 118 -3.98 -22.51 0.22
N TYR A 119 -3.13 -21.56 -0.16
CA TYR A 119 -1.68 -21.69 -0.12
C TYR A 119 -1.16 -21.64 1.33
N LEU A 120 -1.69 -20.72 2.13
CA LEU A 120 -1.41 -20.65 3.57
C LEU A 120 -1.83 -21.93 4.28
N HIS A 121 -3.00 -22.49 3.95
CA HIS A 121 -3.43 -23.76 4.52
C HIS A 121 -2.43 -24.88 4.23
N PHE A 122 -1.97 -25.00 2.98
CA PHE A 122 -0.99 -26.03 2.59
C PHE A 122 0.32 -25.90 3.37
N HIS A 123 0.89 -24.69 3.46
CA HIS A 123 2.14 -24.45 4.19
C HIS A 123 1.97 -24.61 5.71
N VAL A 124 0.85 -24.17 6.30
CA VAL A 124 0.56 -24.37 7.72
C VAL A 124 0.38 -25.85 8.05
N PHE A 125 -0.28 -26.63 7.18
CA PHE A 125 -0.37 -28.09 7.34
C PHE A 125 0.99 -28.77 7.24
N GLY A 126 1.83 -28.36 6.27
CA GLY A 126 3.20 -28.82 6.14
C GLY A 126 4.03 -28.51 7.38
N LEU A 127 4.04 -27.26 7.84
CA LEU A 127 4.75 -26.81 9.03
C LEU A 127 4.29 -27.57 10.28
N ARG A 128 2.97 -27.73 10.47
CA ARG A 128 2.39 -28.54 11.57
C ARG A 128 2.79 -30.00 11.50
N ARG A 129 2.99 -30.56 10.31
CA ARG A 129 3.47 -31.94 10.14
C ARG A 129 4.95 -32.04 10.50
N THR A 130 5.78 -31.12 10.04
CA THR A 130 7.22 -31.07 10.34
C THR A 130 7.48 -30.83 11.82
N LEU A 131 6.77 -29.89 12.44
CA LEU A 131 6.84 -29.63 13.88
C LEU A 131 6.41 -30.85 14.72
N ARG A 132 5.37 -31.57 14.28
CA ARG A 132 4.95 -32.82 14.96
C ARG A 132 6.00 -33.92 14.88
N HIS A 133 6.73 -34.02 13.76
CA HIS A 133 7.85 -34.94 13.63
C HIS A 133 9.06 -34.52 14.48
N LEU A 134 9.41 -33.23 14.48
CA LEU A 134 10.55 -32.69 15.23
C LEU A 134 10.34 -32.73 16.75
N LEU A 135 9.12 -32.45 17.22
CA LEU A 135 8.78 -32.46 18.66
C LEU A 135 8.46 -33.87 19.19
N GLY A 136 8.68 -34.93 18.40
CA GLY A 136 8.46 -36.31 18.83
C GLY A 136 7.01 -36.63 19.23
N MET A 137 6.05 -35.80 18.85
CA MET A 137 4.64 -35.96 19.22
C MET A 137 4.03 -37.12 18.44
N LYS A 138 4.18 -38.34 18.97
CA LYS A 138 3.47 -39.54 18.46
C LYS A 138 1.96 -39.35 18.65
N VAL A 139 1.26 -39.06 17.56
CA VAL A 139 -0.19 -39.20 17.54
C VAL A 139 -0.49 -40.70 17.61
N LYS A 140 -1.08 -41.15 18.73
CA LYS A 140 -1.81 -42.41 18.77
C LYS A 140 -2.92 -42.30 17.73
N MET A 141 -2.71 -42.82 16.52
CA MET A 141 -3.80 -43.07 15.59
C MET A 141 -4.69 -44.12 16.24
N LYS A 142 -5.76 -43.66 16.89
CA LYS A 142 -6.86 -44.53 17.29
C LYS A 142 -7.51 -44.97 15.99
N ARG A 143 -7.16 -46.17 15.50
CA ARG A 143 -7.86 -46.85 14.41
C ARG A 143 -9.33 -46.97 14.86
N ARG A 144 -10.17 -46.04 14.40
CA ARG A 144 -11.58 -46.36 14.21
C ARG A 144 -11.64 -46.96 12.82
N TYR A 145 -11.85 -48.26 12.77
CA TYR A 145 -12.89 -48.97 12.02
C TYR A 145 -12.59 -50.46 12.24
N ALA A 146 -13.50 -51.11 12.97
CA ALA A 146 -13.68 -52.54 13.05
C ALA A 146 -14.62 -52.95 11.91
#